data_AF-A0A9D4T412-F1
#
_entry.id   AF-A0A9D4T412-F1
#
_cell.length_a   1.000
_cell.length_b   1.000
_cell.length_c   1.000
_cell.angle_alpha   90.00
_cell.angle_beta   90.00
_cell.angle_gamma   90.00
#
_symmetry.space_group_name_H-M   'P 1'
#
loop_
_entity.id
_entity.type
_entity.pdbx_description
1 polymer ?
#
loop_
_entity_poly.entity_id
_entity_poly.type
_entity_poly.pdbx_seq_one_letter_code
_entity_poly.pdbx_strand_id
1 'polypeptide(L)'
;MTRPFLVAYFVCIIISPHINVYVACDCPGQSAGGDDTCPISESQHEKHKYYYNERWSGYLQAINKSLDEYVPCEDDDNGQKCSCHASVIDDDLSPWSKTGISSELVERSKPRGVLYQVVNHKLYRTKECMFPFRCLGVEHFILKIVDELPDVEFVLNTRDWPQAHKRIESLPVFSFSKTREYSDIMYPAWTFWAGGPAISLYPTGIGRWDLQRDIINKAANGAWTWEKKKALGFFRGSRTSSERDPLILLSRSKPNLVDAQYTKNQAWKSDQDTLGRPAAEEVRFEDHCKYKYLFNFRGVAASFRLKHLFLCKSLVLHVGDEWLEFFYPQLKPWVHYVPVSVDLNEVEELLEFAKENDEVAD
;
A
#
# COMPACT_ATOMS: atom_id res chain seq x y z
N MET A 1 31.14 6.88 -26.81
CA MET A 1 31.76 7.63 -25.70
C MET A 1 30.79 8.76 -25.38
N THR A 2 30.04 8.86 -24.28
CA THR A 2 30.18 8.42 -22.88
C THR A 2 28.78 8.24 -22.27
N ARG A 3 28.56 7.03 -21.71
CA ARG A 3 27.65 6.53 -20.66
C ARG A 3 26.18 7.00 -20.49
N PRO A 4 25.26 6.05 -20.18
CA PRO A 4 23.86 6.30 -19.82
C PRO A 4 23.76 6.71 -18.34
N PHE A 5 23.30 7.93 -18.04
CA PHE A 5 23.13 8.41 -16.67
C PHE A 5 21.89 9.28 -16.45
N LEU A 6 20.95 9.34 -17.41
CA LEU A 6 19.88 10.36 -17.39
C LEU A 6 18.49 9.89 -16.96
N VAL A 7 18.36 8.70 -16.36
CA VAL A 7 17.08 8.25 -15.75
C VAL A 7 17.20 8.04 -14.23
N ALA A 8 18.42 7.86 -13.70
CA ALA A 8 18.66 7.67 -12.26
C ALA A 8 18.62 8.97 -11.42
N TYR A 9 18.61 10.15 -12.05
CA TYR A 9 18.56 11.44 -11.33
C TYR A 9 17.13 11.94 -11.04
N PHE A 10 16.09 11.20 -11.46
CA PHE A 10 14.69 11.63 -11.37
C PHE A 10 14.05 11.47 -9.98
N VAL A 11 14.78 11.01 -8.96
CA VAL A 11 14.23 10.77 -7.60
C VAL A 11 15.12 11.32 -6.47
N CYS A 12 16.17 12.10 -6.76
CA CYS A 12 17.21 12.41 -5.77
C CYS A 12 17.59 13.90 -5.56
N ILE A 13 16.67 14.85 -5.72
CA ILE A 13 16.96 16.26 -5.37
C ILE A 13 15.93 16.79 -4.37
N ILE A 14 16.29 16.83 -3.09
CA ILE A 14 15.65 17.67 -2.06
C ILE A 14 16.74 18.48 -1.35
N ILE A 15 16.96 19.69 -1.90
CA ILE A 15 17.16 21.02 -1.30
C ILE A 15 17.94 21.14 0.04
N SER A 16 18.89 22.08 0.04
CA SER A 16 19.51 22.74 1.22
C SER A 16 19.38 24.28 1.08
N PRO A 17 19.61 25.09 2.13
CA PRO A 17 18.57 25.54 3.06
C PRO A 17 18.49 27.07 3.11
N HIS A 18 17.37 27.66 3.54
CA HIS A 18 17.35 28.88 4.36
C HIS A 18 15.92 29.15 4.86
N ILE A 19 15.73 29.02 6.16
CA ILE A 19 15.17 30.03 7.08
C ILE A 19 15.03 29.35 8.44
N ASN A 20 15.87 29.77 9.39
CA ASN A 20 15.76 29.43 10.80
C ASN A 20 14.52 30.12 11.37
N VAL A 21 13.56 29.34 11.84
CA VAL A 21 12.62 29.78 12.87
C VAL A 21 12.73 28.78 14.01
N TYR A 22 13.44 29.17 15.06
CA TYR A 22 13.43 28.46 16.34
C TYR A 22 12.01 28.52 16.91
N VAL A 23 11.35 27.37 17.01
CA VAL A 23 10.20 27.20 17.89
C VAL A 23 10.74 26.49 19.13
N ALA A 24 10.85 27.23 20.22
CA ALA A 24 11.16 26.67 21.53
C ALA A 24 9.98 25.80 21.99
N CYS A 25 10.25 24.54 22.32
CA CYS A 25 9.32 23.71 23.07
C CYS A 25 9.58 23.97 24.57
N ASP A 26 8.69 24.74 25.20
CA ASP A 26 8.64 24.87 26.66
C ASP A 26 8.15 23.56 27.28
N CYS A 27 8.98 22.91 28.10
CA CYS A 27 8.57 21.85 29.01
C CYS A 27 8.02 22.48 30.31
N PRO A 28 6.76 22.23 30.71
CA PRO A 28 6.26 22.71 31.98
C PRO A 28 6.67 21.74 33.09
N GLY A 29 7.70 22.09 33.86
CA GLY A 29 7.92 21.49 35.17
C GLY A 29 9.37 21.19 35.54
N GLN A 30 9.84 21.90 36.57
CA GLN A 30 10.94 21.60 37.48
C GLN A 30 12.32 22.21 37.21
N SER A 31 12.91 22.57 38.34
CA SER A 31 13.97 23.52 38.60
C SER A 31 15.36 22.89 38.60
N ALA A 32 16.28 23.59 37.92
CA ALA A 32 17.73 23.65 38.10
C ALA A 32 18.40 22.58 38.99
N GLY A 33 19.09 21.63 38.34
CA GLY A 33 20.20 20.90 38.95
C GLY A 33 20.38 19.46 38.44
N GLY A 34 21.25 19.27 37.45
CA GLY A 34 21.91 17.99 37.18
C GLY A 34 21.41 17.16 36.00
N ASP A 35 22.34 16.93 35.05
CA ASP A 35 22.37 15.95 33.96
C ASP A 35 21.30 16.04 32.84
N ASP A 36 21.74 16.59 31.69
CA ASP A 36 20.98 16.63 30.44
C ASP A 36 20.97 15.23 29.77
N THR A 37 20.07 14.36 30.21
CA THR A 37 19.68 13.18 29.41
C THR A 37 18.17 13.03 29.42
N CYS A 38 17.52 13.37 28.30
CA CYS A 38 16.18 12.90 27.99
C CYS A 38 16.24 11.37 27.82
N PRO A 39 15.43 10.57 28.55
CA PRO A 39 15.37 9.14 28.31
C PRO A 39 14.71 8.89 26.96
N ILE A 40 15.52 8.46 26.00
CA ILE A 40 15.07 7.84 24.75
C ILE A 40 14.41 6.53 25.17
N SER A 41 13.09 6.40 24.97
CA SER A 41 12.44 5.10 25.04
C SER A 41 12.83 4.31 23.78
N GLU A 42 14.00 3.69 23.80
CA GLU A 42 14.31 2.60 22.88
C GLU A 42 13.32 1.46 23.16
N SER A 43 12.34 1.25 22.27
CA SER A 43 11.60 0.00 22.26
C SER A 43 12.55 -1.08 21.72
N GLN A 44 13.40 -1.61 22.59
CA GLN A 44 14.12 -2.84 22.33
C GLN A 44 13.07 -3.94 22.20
N HIS A 45 12.68 -4.29 20.98
CA HIS A 45 12.11 -5.60 20.71
C HIS A 45 13.24 -6.62 21.02
N GLU A 46 13.31 -7.04 22.27
CA GLU A 46 14.12 -8.18 22.68
C GLU A 46 13.77 -9.35 21.74
N LYS A 47 14.80 -9.97 21.16
CA LYS A 47 14.69 -11.17 20.31
C LYS A 47 14.24 -12.36 21.15
N HIS A 48 12.97 -12.37 21.58
CA HIS A 48 12.35 -13.50 22.23
C HIS A 48 12.10 -14.58 21.19
N LYS A 49 12.84 -15.69 21.28
CA LYS A 49 12.50 -16.90 20.53
C LYS A 49 11.17 -17.42 21.06
N TYR A 50 10.11 -17.30 20.27
CA TYR A 50 8.81 -17.84 20.63
C TYR A 50 8.92 -19.37 20.85
N TYR A 51 8.47 -19.84 22.01
CA TYR A 51 8.63 -21.24 22.44
C TYR A 51 7.69 -22.19 21.68
N TYR A 52 8.21 -23.38 21.37
CA TYR A 52 7.55 -24.37 20.52
C TYR A 52 6.39 -25.09 21.24
N ASN A 53 5.16 -24.71 20.91
CA ASN A 53 4.07 -25.69 20.85
C ASN A 53 4.31 -26.52 19.57
N GLU A 54 4.36 -27.86 19.66
CA GLU A 54 4.60 -28.73 18.48
C GLU A 54 3.63 -28.41 17.34
N ARG A 55 2.37 -28.06 17.67
CA ARG A 55 1.31 -27.72 16.70
C ARG A 55 1.66 -26.53 15.81
N TRP A 56 2.26 -25.48 16.37
CA TRP A 56 2.49 -24.20 15.68
C TRP A 56 3.94 -24.00 15.22
N SER A 57 4.78 -25.01 15.41
CA SER A 57 6.21 -24.98 15.11
C SER A 57 6.51 -24.51 13.68
N GLY A 58 5.70 -24.91 12.69
CA GLY A 58 5.86 -24.48 11.30
C GLY A 58 5.76 -22.97 11.10
N TYR A 59 4.72 -22.33 11.64
CA TYR A 59 4.53 -20.88 11.54
C TYR A 59 5.58 -20.12 12.35
N LEU A 60 5.87 -20.56 13.57
CA LEU A 60 6.88 -19.92 14.41
C LEU A 60 8.28 -19.98 13.77
N GLN A 61 8.63 -21.09 13.11
CA GLN A 61 9.88 -21.19 12.35
C GLN A 61 9.89 -20.24 11.15
N ALA A 62 8.78 -20.13 10.40
CA ALA A 62 8.68 -19.21 9.27
C ALA A 62 8.82 -17.74 9.72
N ILE A 63 8.22 -17.38 10.86
CA ILE A 63 8.33 -16.05 11.47
C ILE A 63 9.76 -15.77 11.90
N ASN A 64 10.37 -16.64 12.71
CA ASN A 64 11.74 -16.46 13.17
C ASN A 64 12.72 -16.34 11.99
N LYS A 65 12.59 -17.21 10.98
CA LYS A 65 13.41 -17.13 9.76
C LYS A 65 13.23 -15.80 9.04
N SER A 66 12.00 -15.33 8.87
CA SER A 66 11.72 -14.08 8.16
C SER A 66 12.24 -12.86 8.91
N LEU A 67 12.16 -12.87 10.25
CA LEU A 67 12.72 -11.83 11.12
C LEU A 67 14.26 -11.83 11.11
N ASP A 68 14.89 -13.02 11.10
CA ASP A 68 16.36 -13.15 11.04
C ASP A 68 16.92 -12.66 9.68
N GLU A 69 16.17 -12.85 8.59
CA GLU A 69 16.52 -12.39 7.24
C GLU A 69 16.09 -10.93 6.96
N TYR A 70 15.28 -10.32 7.84
CA TYR A 70 14.73 -8.99 7.61
C TYR A 70 15.78 -7.90 7.78
N VAL A 71 15.90 -7.06 6.76
CA VAL A 71 16.67 -5.83 6.81
C VAL A 71 15.67 -4.67 6.73
N PRO A 72 15.61 -3.79 7.76
CA PRO A 72 14.79 -2.59 7.71
C PRO A 72 15.15 -1.75 6.50
N CYS A 73 14.14 -1.18 5.84
CA CYS A 73 14.40 -0.17 4.83
C CYS A 73 14.79 1.14 5.54
N GLU A 74 15.89 1.76 5.11
CA GLU A 74 16.38 3.00 5.71
C GLU A 74 15.63 4.19 5.11
N ASP A 75 14.90 4.94 5.94
CA ASP A 75 14.48 6.30 5.63
C ASP A 75 14.73 7.16 6.89
N ASP A 76 15.83 7.92 6.87
CA ASP A 76 16.11 9.12 7.68
C ASP A 76 16.22 9.06 9.22
N ASP A 77 17.31 8.48 9.74
CA ASP A 77 18.05 9.10 10.88
C ASP A 77 19.39 9.73 10.44
N ASN A 78 19.86 9.46 9.20
CA ASN A 78 21.19 9.86 8.70
C ASN A 78 21.19 10.63 7.37
N GLY A 79 20.07 11.26 6.98
CA GLY A 79 20.03 12.24 5.89
C GLY A 79 20.01 11.70 4.46
N GLN A 80 19.60 10.44 4.27
CA GLN A 80 19.37 9.85 2.94
C GLN A 80 17.87 9.74 2.67
N LYS A 81 17.31 10.81 2.09
CA LYS A 81 15.87 10.95 1.84
C LYS A 81 15.38 9.99 0.74
N CYS A 82 14.32 9.23 1.03
CA CYS A 82 13.52 8.44 0.07
C CYS A 82 14.19 7.18 -0.52
N SER A 83 14.88 6.38 0.28
CA SER A 83 15.61 5.20 -0.20
C SER A 83 14.80 3.89 -0.09
N CYS A 84 13.83 3.82 0.83
CA CYS A 84 13.13 2.57 1.15
C CYS A 84 12.52 1.86 -0.09
N HIS A 85 12.01 2.63 -1.06
CA HIS A 85 11.36 2.08 -2.25
C HIS A 85 12.18 2.24 -3.55
N ALA A 86 13.44 2.67 -3.48
CA ALA A 86 14.27 2.95 -4.64
C ALA A 86 14.47 1.73 -5.55
N SER A 87 14.64 0.54 -4.97
CA SER A 87 14.84 -0.70 -5.74
C SER A 87 13.67 -1.01 -6.69
N VAL A 88 12.45 -0.58 -6.34
CA VAL A 88 11.27 -0.77 -7.18
C VAL A 88 11.34 0.09 -8.43
N ILE A 89 11.83 1.32 -8.30
CA ILE A 89 12.04 2.23 -9.43
C ILE A 89 13.13 1.67 -10.35
N ASP A 90 14.23 1.20 -9.77
CA ASP A 90 15.34 0.61 -10.52
C ASP A 90 14.91 -0.63 -11.31
N ASP A 91 14.18 -1.55 -10.66
CA ASP A 91 13.66 -2.77 -11.29
C ASP A 91 12.69 -2.44 -12.42
N ASP A 92 11.82 -1.45 -12.22
CA ASP A 92 10.80 -1.05 -13.19
C ASP A 92 11.39 -0.38 -14.43
N LEU A 93 12.48 0.37 -14.28
CA LEU A 93 13.18 1.05 -15.37
C LEU A 93 14.26 0.17 -16.02
N SER A 94 14.64 -0.93 -15.39
CA SER A 94 15.65 -1.88 -15.87
C SER A 94 15.48 -2.34 -17.33
N PRO A 95 14.26 -2.51 -17.89
CA PRO A 95 14.08 -2.95 -19.28
C PRO A 95 14.72 -2.00 -20.31
N TRP A 96 14.83 -0.71 -19.98
CA TRP A 96 15.37 0.33 -20.87
C TRP A 96 16.74 0.86 -20.42
N SER A 97 17.37 0.25 -19.41
CA SER A 97 18.66 0.69 -18.85
C SER A 97 19.80 0.80 -19.88
N LYS A 98 19.80 -0.06 -20.91
CA LYS A 98 20.82 -0.08 -21.97
C LYS A 98 20.44 0.69 -23.23
N THR A 99 19.16 0.67 -23.60
CA THR A 99 18.66 1.23 -24.86
C THR A 99 18.16 2.66 -24.72
N GLY A 100 17.82 3.08 -23.50
CA GLY A 100 17.02 4.27 -23.26
C GLY A 100 15.57 4.10 -23.70
N ILE A 101 14.77 5.13 -23.47
CA ILE A 101 13.39 5.26 -23.95
C ILE A 101 13.41 6.21 -25.14
N SER A 102 13.15 5.70 -26.35
CA SER A 102 13.10 6.50 -27.57
C SER A 102 11.73 7.15 -27.75
N SER A 103 11.66 8.22 -28.55
CA SER A 103 10.40 8.86 -28.94
C SER A 103 9.45 7.89 -29.65
N GLU A 104 9.97 6.91 -30.40
CA GLU A 104 9.19 5.85 -31.02
C GLU A 104 8.49 4.95 -29.98
N LEU A 105 9.18 4.61 -28.88
CA LEU A 105 8.58 3.83 -27.79
C LEU A 105 7.48 4.61 -27.09
N VAL A 106 7.67 5.92 -26.89
CA VAL A 106 6.64 6.80 -26.31
C VAL A 106 5.43 6.88 -27.25
N GLU A 107 5.64 7.07 -28.56
CA GLU A 107 4.58 7.12 -29.56
C GLU A 107 3.73 5.83 -29.55
N ARG A 108 4.37 4.65 -29.55
CA ARG A 108 3.67 3.36 -29.44
C ARG A 108 2.93 3.18 -28.11
N SER A 109 3.37 3.87 -27.06
CA SER A 109 2.75 3.80 -25.74
C SER A 109 1.50 4.66 -25.62
N LYS A 110 1.36 5.75 -26.40
CA LYS A 110 0.26 6.72 -26.28
C LYS A 110 -1.15 6.11 -26.21
N PRO A 111 -1.52 5.07 -27.00
CA PRO A 111 -2.86 4.47 -26.92
C PRO A 111 -3.17 3.79 -25.58
N ARG A 112 -2.15 3.53 -24.75
CA ARG A 112 -2.26 2.80 -23.48
C ARG A 112 -2.51 3.71 -22.28
N GLY A 113 -2.54 5.02 -22.46
CA GLY A 113 -2.74 5.94 -21.36
C GLY A 113 -2.89 7.39 -21.78
N VAL A 114 -2.59 8.27 -20.84
CA VAL A 114 -2.67 9.72 -20.97
C VAL A 114 -1.24 10.23 -21.13
N LEU A 115 -0.96 10.94 -22.22
CA LEU A 115 0.35 11.55 -22.41
C LEU A 115 0.45 12.81 -21.55
N TYR A 116 1.50 12.85 -20.72
CA TYR A 116 1.94 14.01 -19.97
C TYR A 116 3.28 14.49 -20.52
N GLN A 117 3.51 15.80 -20.48
CA GLN A 117 4.77 16.42 -20.82
C GLN A 117 5.09 17.49 -19.80
N VAL A 118 6.33 17.55 -19.31
CA VAL A 118 6.87 18.71 -18.62
C VAL A 118 7.77 19.41 -19.62
N VAL A 119 7.51 20.69 -19.89
CA VAL A 119 8.33 21.51 -20.80
C VAL A 119 8.51 22.88 -20.16
N ASN A 120 9.76 23.29 -19.94
CA ASN A 120 10.10 24.53 -19.24
C ASN A 120 9.34 24.68 -17.92
N HIS A 121 9.39 23.64 -17.08
CA HIS A 121 8.73 23.58 -15.77
C HIS A 121 7.20 23.79 -15.80
N LYS A 122 6.57 23.47 -16.93
CA LYS A 122 5.10 23.51 -17.07
C LYS A 122 4.58 22.13 -17.44
N LEU A 123 3.55 21.70 -16.72
CA LEU A 123 2.87 20.44 -16.97
C LEU A 123 1.81 20.59 -18.06
N TYR A 124 1.93 19.77 -19.09
CA TYR A 124 0.99 19.61 -20.18
C TYR A 124 0.46 18.18 -20.20
N ARG A 125 -0.75 18.01 -20.74
CA ARG A 125 -1.41 16.72 -20.87
C ARG A 125 -2.30 16.71 -22.10
N THR A 126 -2.54 15.54 -22.67
CA THR A 126 -3.64 15.37 -23.63
C THR A 126 -4.97 15.82 -23.00
N LYS A 127 -5.85 16.42 -23.80
CA LYS A 127 -7.14 16.93 -23.32
C LYS A 127 -7.98 15.84 -22.65
N GLU A 128 -8.04 14.67 -23.28
CA GLU A 128 -8.86 13.56 -22.80
C GLU A 128 -8.16 12.82 -21.64
N CYS A 129 -8.86 12.71 -20.50
CA CYS A 129 -8.55 11.77 -19.43
C CYS A 129 -9.76 10.87 -19.25
N MET A 130 -9.60 9.55 -19.38
CA MET A 130 -10.70 8.61 -19.17
C MET A 130 -11.29 8.71 -17.76
N PHE A 131 -10.44 8.97 -16.76
CA PHE A 131 -10.84 9.14 -15.36
C PHE A 131 -10.33 10.47 -14.81
N PRO A 132 -11.05 11.60 -15.02
CA PRO A 132 -10.55 12.93 -14.69
C PRO A 132 -10.09 13.10 -13.23
N PHE A 133 -10.81 12.53 -12.27
CA PHE A 133 -10.42 12.59 -10.85
C PHE A 133 -9.13 11.81 -10.54
N ARG A 134 -8.81 10.76 -11.30
CA ARG A 134 -7.53 10.05 -11.19
C ARG A 134 -6.39 10.90 -11.73
N CYS A 135 -6.59 11.57 -12.87
CA CYS A 135 -5.64 12.56 -13.40
C CYS A 135 -5.35 13.67 -12.37
N LEU A 136 -6.40 14.26 -11.76
CA LEU A 136 -6.23 15.27 -10.70
C LEU A 136 -5.44 14.76 -9.49
N GLY A 137 -5.64 13.50 -9.10
CA GLY A 137 -4.90 12.88 -8.01
C GLY A 137 -3.39 12.77 -8.29
N VAL A 138 -3.01 12.44 -9.52
CA VAL A 138 -1.60 12.38 -9.94
C VAL A 138 -1.02 13.79 -10.13
N GLU A 139 -1.77 14.68 -10.79
CA GLU A 139 -1.36 16.06 -11.06
C GLU A 139 -1.03 16.82 -9.78
N HIS A 140 -1.74 16.55 -8.66
CA HIS A 140 -1.39 17.09 -7.36
C HIS A 140 0.07 16.86 -6.96
N PHE A 141 0.61 15.66 -7.22
CA PHE A 141 1.98 15.32 -6.87
C PHE A 141 2.98 15.88 -7.88
N ILE A 142 2.68 15.79 -9.19
CA ILE A 142 3.58 16.29 -10.23
C ILE A 142 3.76 17.81 -10.11
N LEU A 143 2.66 18.55 -9.90
CA LEU A 143 2.70 20.00 -9.79
C LEU A 143 3.50 20.50 -8.58
N LYS A 144 3.68 19.67 -7.53
CA LYS A 144 4.52 20.03 -6.38
C LYS A 144 6.02 20.04 -6.69
N ILE A 145 6.43 19.31 -7.72
CA ILE A 145 7.84 19.13 -8.09
C ILE A 145 8.14 19.64 -9.51
N VAL A 146 7.17 20.24 -10.20
CA VAL A 146 7.29 20.59 -11.63
C VAL A 146 8.44 21.57 -11.91
N ASP A 147 8.76 22.44 -10.94
CA ASP A 147 9.88 23.39 -11.01
C ASP A 147 11.26 22.72 -10.87
N GLU A 148 11.30 21.48 -10.38
CA GLU A 148 12.53 20.68 -10.22
C GLU A 148 12.68 19.64 -11.35
N LEU A 149 11.60 19.36 -12.08
CA LEU A 149 11.61 18.38 -13.17
C LEU A 149 12.25 18.95 -14.43
N PRO A 150 13.12 18.18 -15.12
CA PRO A 150 13.57 18.53 -16.46
C PRO A 150 12.46 18.32 -17.49
N ASP A 151 12.73 18.74 -18.73
CA ASP A 151 11.84 18.43 -19.85
C ASP A 151 11.73 16.90 -20.03
N VAL A 152 10.50 16.39 -19.96
CA VAL A 152 10.21 14.95 -20.03
C VAL A 152 8.82 14.71 -20.59
N GLU A 153 8.62 13.59 -21.27
CA GLU A 153 7.31 13.09 -21.66
C GLU A 153 7.11 11.65 -21.21
N PHE A 154 5.90 11.31 -20.79
CA PHE A 154 5.56 9.97 -20.31
C PHE A 154 4.09 9.66 -20.53
N VAL A 155 3.78 8.36 -20.64
CA VAL A 155 2.41 7.87 -20.78
C VAL A 155 1.93 7.28 -19.46
N LEU A 156 0.86 7.84 -18.92
CA LEU A 156 0.28 7.44 -17.65
C LEU A 156 -1.08 6.75 -17.85
N ASN A 157 -1.12 5.46 -17.53
CA ASN A 157 -2.34 4.67 -17.53
C ASN A 157 -3.17 4.96 -16.27
N THR A 158 -4.38 5.48 -16.46
CA THR A 158 -5.34 5.75 -15.37
C THR A 158 -6.35 4.62 -15.15
N ARG A 159 -6.27 3.51 -15.89
CA ARG A 159 -7.14 2.33 -15.69
C ARG A 159 -6.62 1.46 -14.54
N ASP A 160 -7.43 0.51 -14.11
CA ASP A 160 -7.05 -0.41 -13.04
C ASP A 160 -6.00 -1.44 -13.51
N TRP A 161 -6.11 -1.94 -14.74
CA TRP A 161 -5.26 -3.02 -15.26
C TRP A 161 -4.00 -2.47 -15.95
N PRO A 162 -2.81 -3.09 -15.77
CA PRO A 162 -1.57 -2.71 -16.45
C PRO A 162 -1.64 -2.95 -17.96
N GLN A 163 -0.79 -2.28 -18.74
CA GLN A 163 -0.92 -2.21 -20.20
C GLN A 163 0.26 -2.78 -20.97
N ALA A 164 1.43 -3.00 -20.38
CA ALA A 164 2.66 -3.37 -21.09
C ALA A 164 3.13 -4.80 -20.72
N HIS A 165 2.47 -5.81 -21.29
CA HIS A 165 2.79 -7.22 -21.03
C HIS A 165 4.15 -7.63 -21.65
N LYS A 166 5.07 -8.17 -20.82
CA LYS A 166 6.48 -8.46 -21.20
C LYS A 166 6.64 -9.38 -22.40
N ARG A 167 5.71 -10.34 -22.60
CA ARG A 167 5.74 -11.26 -23.76
C ARG A 167 5.42 -10.60 -25.10
N ILE A 168 4.79 -9.43 -25.11
CA ILE A 168 4.45 -8.71 -26.34
C ILE A 168 5.55 -7.70 -26.64
N GLU A 169 5.70 -6.71 -25.77
CA GLU A 169 6.68 -5.64 -25.89
C GLU A 169 6.82 -4.94 -24.54
N SER A 170 8.04 -4.54 -24.18
CA SER A 170 8.27 -3.69 -23.00
C SER A 170 8.09 -2.23 -23.38
N LEU A 171 6.90 -1.69 -23.10
CA LEU A 171 6.52 -0.30 -23.36
C LEU A 171 6.54 0.54 -22.07
N PRO A 172 7.12 1.76 -22.08
CA PRO A 172 7.26 2.61 -20.90
C PRO A 172 5.94 3.29 -20.53
N VAL A 173 5.01 2.51 -19.98
CA VAL A 173 3.71 2.98 -19.50
C VAL A 173 3.70 2.97 -17.97
N PHE A 174 3.31 4.08 -17.37
CA PHE A 174 3.14 4.18 -15.92
C PHE A 174 1.76 3.63 -15.52
N SER A 175 1.71 2.63 -14.64
CA SER A 175 0.47 2.04 -14.11
C SER A 175 0.58 1.88 -12.59
N PHE A 176 -0.48 2.16 -11.82
CA PHE A 176 -0.37 2.13 -10.36
C PHE A 176 -0.08 0.72 -9.79
N SER A 177 -0.49 -0.32 -10.52
CA SER A 177 -0.39 -1.71 -10.09
C SER A 177 -0.05 -2.64 -11.25
N LYS A 178 0.69 -3.71 -10.94
CA LYS A 178 1.08 -4.74 -11.90
C LYS A 178 1.41 -6.06 -11.23
N THR A 179 1.65 -7.08 -12.05
CA THR A 179 2.30 -8.34 -11.65
C THR A 179 3.67 -8.45 -12.31
N ARG A 180 4.42 -9.52 -12.02
CA ARG A 180 5.73 -9.79 -12.65
C ARG A 180 5.67 -9.95 -14.18
N GLU A 181 4.48 -10.20 -14.75
CA GLU A 181 4.28 -10.36 -16.20
C GLU A 181 4.27 -9.04 -16.98
N TYR A 182 4.18 -7.91 -16.27
CA TYR A 182 4.05 -6.58 -16.86
C TYR A 182 5.31 -5.74 -16.65
N SER A 183 5.65 -4.98 -17.68
CA SER A 183 6.76 -4.02 -17.73
C SER A 183 6.34 -2.59 -17.39
N ASP A 184 5.06 -2.37 -17.08
CA ASP A 184 4.58 -1.06 -16.62
C ASP A 184 5.42 -0.55 -15.44
N ILE A 185 5.66 0.76 -15.39
CA ILE A 185 6.40 1.41 -14.32
C ILE A 185 5.40 1.80 -13.23
N MET A 186 5.59 1.30 -12.01
CA MET A 186 4.69 1.62 -10.90
C MET A 186 4.85 3.07 -10.45
N TYR A 187 3.73 3.72 -10.16
CA TYR A 187 3.70 5.04 -9.55
C TYR A 187 2.74 5.07 -8.36
N PRO A 188 2.94 5.98 -7.39
CA PRO A 188 2.00 6.16 -6.28
C PRO A 188 0.60 6.48 -6.80
N ALA A 189 -0.36 5.59 -6.52
CA ALA A 189 -1.71 5.71 -7.05
C ALA A 189 -2.35 7.07 -6.75
N TRP A 190 -3.19 7.55 -7.67
CA TRP A 190 -3.96 8.81 -7.53
C TRP A 190 -4.66 8.94 -6.16
N THR A 191 -5.13 7.82 -5.61
CA THR A 191 -5.89 7.71 -4.35
C THR A 191 -5.12 8.19 -3.11
N PHE A 192 -3.79 8.38 -3.18
CA PHE A 192 -3.08 9.07 -2.10
C PHE A 192 -3.60 10.51 -1.91
N TRP A 193 -4.12 11.14 -2.97
CA TRP A 193 -4.75 12.45 -2.92
C TRP A 193 -6.24 12.42 -3.26
N ALA A 194 -6.64 11.85 -4.41
CA ALA A 194 -8.01 11.88 -4.91
C ALA A 194 -8.31 10.76 -5.93
N GLY A 195 -9.58 10.61 -6.33
CA GLY A 195 -9.96 9.74 -7.47
C GLY A 195 -9.96 8.24 -7.18
N GLY A 196 -9.90 7.84 -5.91
CA GLY A 196 -10.21 6.47 -5.51
C GLY A 196 -11.70 6.13 -5.70
N PRO A 197 -12.11 4.89 -5.36
CA PRO A 197 -13.50 4.46 -5.50
C PRO A 197 -14.46 5.37 -4.75
N ALA A 198 -15.52 5.82 -5.44
CA ALA A 198 -16.60 6.57 -4.83
C ALA A 198 -17.65 5.61 -4.27
N ILE A 199 -17.87 5.71 -2.95
CA ILE A 199 -18.79 4.89 -2.18
C ILE A 199 -19.67 5.81 -1.31
N SER A 200 -20.71 5.30 -0.65
CA SER A 200 -21.62 6.14 0.14
C SER A 200 -20.90 6.94 1.24
N LEU A 201 -19.87 6.34 1.85
CA LEU A 201 -19.05 6.98 2.88
C LEU A 201 -18.02 7.99 2.31
N TYR A 202 -17.66 7.85 1.03
CA TYR A 202 -16.67 8.70 0.34
C TYR A 202 -17.24 9.14 -1.02
N PRO A 203 -18.21 10.09 -1.03
CA PRO A 203 -18.95 10.44 -2.24
C PRO A 203 -18.07 11.07 -3.32
N THR A 204 -16.95 11.69 -2.94
CA THR A 204 -15.96 12.29 -3.85
C THR A 204 -14.81 11.33 -4.19
N GLY A 205 -14.93 10.05 -3.84
CA GLY A 205 -13.88 9.06 -3.99
C GLY A 205 -12.95 9.01 -2.78
N ILE A 206 -12.50 7.80 -2.43
CA ILE A 206 -11.44 7.62 -1.42
C ILE A 206 -10.20 8.41 -1.87
N GLY A 207 -9.60 9.15 -0.94
CA GLY A 207 -8.50 10.06 -1.18
C GLY A 207 -7.90 10.55 0.14
N ARG A 208 -7.09 11.61 0.07
CA ARG A 208 -6.55 12.32 1.25
C ARG A 208 -5.93 11.36 2.27
N TRP A 209 -4.93 10.61 1.82
CA TRP A 209 -4.21 9.66 2.66
C TRP A 209 -3.61 10.31 3.90
N ASP A 210 -3.20 11.58 3.80
CA ASP A 210 -2.80 12.42 4.92
C ASP A 210 -3.86 12.45 6.04
N LEU A 211 -5.12 12.74 5.69
CA LEU A 211 -6.21 12.77 6.67
C LEU A 211 -6.62 11.38 7.14
N GLN A 212 -6.65 10.39 6.24
CA GLN A 212 -6.97 9.01 6.62
C GLN A 212 -5.97 8.45 7.61
N ARG A 213 -4.68 8.80 7.48
CA ARG A 213 -3.66 8.42 8.46
C ARG A 213 -4.02 8.89 9.86
N ASP A 214 -4.35 10.16 10.02
CA ASP A 214 -4.68 10.74 11.32
C ASP A 214 -5.95 10.13 11.93
N ILE A 215 -7.00 9.96 11.10
CA ILE A 215 -8.29 9.40 11.53
C ILE A 215 -8.12 7.96 12.04
N ILE A 216 -7.45 7.11 11.26
CA ILE A 216 -7.29 5.70 11.58
C ILE A 216 -6.33 5.52 12.77
N ASN A 217 -5.21 6.24 12.79
CA ASN A 217 -4.26 6.19 13.91
C ASN A 217 -4.90 6.65 15.23
N LYS A 218 -5.75 7.69 15.19
CA LYS A 218 -6.48 8.14 16.38
C LYS A 218 -7.43 7.06 16.90
N ALA A 219 -8.10 6.33 16.01
CA ALA A 219 -8.98 5.23 16.40
C ALA A 219 -8.19 4.04 16.98
N ALA A 220 -7.07 3.65 16.36
CA ALA A 220 -6.22 2.56 16.80
C ALA A 220 -5.53 2.83 18.15
N ASN A 221 -4.97 4.04 18.34
CA ASN A 221 -4.27 4.41 19.57
C ASN A 221 -5.20 4.80 20.72
N GLY A 222 -6.46 5.15 20.42
CA GLY A 222 -7.43 5.58 21.42
C GLY A 222 -8.47 4.51 21.73
N ALA A 223 -9.44 4.35 20.84
CA ALA A 223 -10.61 3.51 21.07
C ALA A 223 -10.28 2.01 21.03
N TRP A 224 -9.32 1.59 20.20
CA TRP A 224 -9.09 0.19 19.85
C TRP A 224 -7.64 -0.27 20.02
N THR A 225 -7.17 -0.32 21.28
CA THR A 225 -5.93 -1.03 21.64
C THR A 225 -6.06 -2.54 21.37
N TRP A 226 -4.94 -3.24 21.22
CA TRP A 226 -4.92 -4.66 20.82
C TRP A 226 -5.87 -5.53 21.66
N GLU A 227 -5.86 -5.36 22.98
CA GLU A 227 -6.65 -6.14 23.94
C GLU A 227 -8.15 -5.89 23.83
N LYS A 228 -8.55 -4.71 23.33
CA LYS A 228 -9.96 -4.33 23.13
C LYS A 228 -10.54 -4.83 21.80
N LYS A 229 -9.68 -5.24 20.86
CA LYS A 229 -10.11 -5.70 19.54
C LYS A 229 -10.77 -7.06 19.62
N LYS A 230 -11.79 -7.27 18.80
CA LYS A 230 -12.45 -8.57 18.65
C LYS A 230 -11.52 -9.55 17.94
N ALA A 231 -11.32 -10.73 18.54
CA ALA A 231 -10.58 -11.85 17.95
C ALA A 231 -11.37 -12.55 16.82
N LEU A 232 -11.70 -11.79 15.78
CA LEU A 232 -12.47 -12.22 14.60
C LEU A 232 -11.75 -11.77 13.32
N GLY A 233 -11.76 -12.64 12.32
CA GLY A 233 -11.45 -12.27 10.94
C GLY A 233 -12.45 -11.25 10.42
N PHE A 234 -12.00 -10.19 9.76
CA PHE A 234 -12.89 -9.17 9.23
C PHE A 234 -12.56 -8.76 7.80
N PHE A 235 -13.62 -8.65 6.98
CA PHE A 235 -13.56 -8.10 5.64
C PHE A 235 -14.89 -7.48 5.22
N ARG A 236 -14.91 -6.20 4.84
CA ARG A 236 -16.08 -5.59 4.20
C ARG A 236 -15.70 -4.91 2.90
N GLY A 237 -16.22 -5.41 1.78
CA GLY A 237 -15.93 -4.92 0.43
C GLY A 237 -16.74 -5.63 -0.63
N SER A 238 -16.68 -5.19 -1.90
CA SER A 238 -17.46 -5.79 -2.99
C SER A 238 -16.74 -6.97 -3.66
N ARG A 239 -17.44 -7.74 -4.49
CA ARG A 239 -16.92 -8.90 -5.22
C ARG A 239 -16.18 -8.50 -6.51
N THR A 240 -15.01 -7.90 -6.37
CA THR A 240 -14.16 -7.50 -7.53
C THR A 240 -13.18 -8.58 -7.98
N SER A 241 -13.08 -9.69 -7.25
CA SER A 241 -12.37 -10.92 -7.61
C SER A 241 -13.07 -12.09 -6.90
N SER A 242 -13.17 -13.24 -7.56
CA SER A 242 -13.71 -14.47 -6.97
C SER A 242 -12.81 -15.06 -5.90
N GLU A 243 -11.53 -14.65 -5.83
CA GLU A 243 -10.59 -15.05 -4.76
C GLU A 243 -11.06 -14.64 -3.36
N ARG A 244 -12.03 -13.70 -3.27
CA ARG A 244 -12.66 -13.30 -2.02
C ARG A 244 -13.76 -14.27 -1.56
N ASP A 245 -14.29 -15.08 -2.46
CA ASP A 245 -15.45 -15.95 -2.20
C ASP A 245 -15.23 -16.93 -1.05
N PRO A 246 -14.07 -17.63 -0.94
CA PRO A 246 -13.86 -18.60 0.13
C PRO A 246 -14.02 -17.98 1.53
N LEU A 247 -13.52 -16.75 1.75
CA LEU A 247 -13.67 -16.06 3.03
C LEU A 247 -15.13 -15.70 3.34
N ILE A 248 -15.89 -15.27 2.32
CA ILE A 248 -17.32 -14.96 2.49
C ILE A 248 -18.11 -16.23 2.82
N LEU A 249 -17.79 -17.35 2.17
CA LEU A 249 -18.42 -18.64 2.44
C LEU A 249 -18.04 -19.16 3.83
N LEU A 250 -16.78 -18.99 4.26
CA LEU A 250 -16.32 -19.31 5.61
C LEU A 250 -17.03 -18.46 6.67
N SER A 251 -17.20 -17.15 6.44
CA SER A 251 -17.95 -16.30 7.38
C SER A 251 -19.41 -16.75 7.54
N ARG A 252 -20.04 -17.22 6.45
CA ARG A 252 -21.42 -17.75 6.48
C ARG A 252 -21.51 -19.05 7.27
N SER A 253 -20.50 -19.92 7.19
CA SER A 253 -20.49 -21.20 7.91
C SER A 253 -20.02 -21.07 9.36
N LYS A 254 -19.04 -20.20 9.62
CA LYS A 254 -18.38 -19.99 10.92
C LYS A 254 -18.36 -18.49 11.29
N PRO A 255 -19.52 -17.87 11.58
CA PRO A 255 -19.61 -16.45 11.90
C PRO A 255 -18.88 -16.05 13.20
N ASN A 256 -18.63 -17.01 14.09
CA ASN A 256 -17.83 -16.81 15.31
C ASN A 256 -16.31 -16.80 15.04
N LEU A 257 -15.88 -17.10 13.81
CA LEU A 257 -14.48 -17.07 13.39
C LEU A 257 -14.21 -15.88 12.48
N VAL A 258 -15.10 -15.62 11.52
CA VAL A 258 -14.95 -14.56 10.51
C VAL A 258 -16.26 -13.80 10.33
N ASP A 259 -16.17 -12.48 10.29
CA ASP A 259 -17.19 -11.52 9.85
C ASP A 259 -16.79 -10.92 8.49
N ALA A 260 -17.23 -11.57 7.41
CA ALA A 260 -16.94 -11.18 6.03
C ALA A 260 -18.20 -11.23 5.16
N GLN A 261 -18.48 -10.13 4.48
CA GLN A 261 -19.69 -9.93 3.68
C GLN A 261 -19.39 -9.02 2.48
N TYR A 262 -20.15 -9.24 1.40
CA TYR A 262 -20.05 -8.43 0.20
C TYR A 262 -20.90 -7.17 0.27
N THR A 263 -20.28 -6.03 -0.05
CA THR A 263 -20.97 -4.76 -0.33
C THR A 263 -21.28 -4.61 -1.81
N LYS A 264 -22.10 -3.62 -2.16
CA LYS A 264 -22.38 -3.26 -3.56
C LYS A 264 -21.29 -2.35 -4.13
N ASN A 265 -20.97 -2.50 -5.40
CA ASN A 265 -20.18 -1.54 -6.16
C ASN A 265 -21.00 -0.97 -7.34
N GLN A 266 -20.44 0.01 -8.04
CA GLN A 266 -21.11 0.67 -9.16
C GLN A 266 -21.37 -0.26 -10.37
N ALA A 267 -20.68 -1.39 -10.45
CA ALA A 267 -20.80 -2.38 -11.53
C ALA A 267 -21.70 -3.58 -11.18
N TRP A 268 -22.44 -3.51 -10.06
CA TRP A 268 -23.36 -4.56 -9.63
C TRP A 268 -24.49 -4.76 -10.65
N LYS A 269 -24.72 -6.01 -11.05
CA LYS A 269 -25.71 -6.42 -12.04
C LYS A 269 -26.76 -7.37 -11.48
N SER A 270 -26.42 -8.18 -10.49
CA SER A 270 -27.33 -9.20 -9.95
C SER A 270 -26.95 -9.64 -8.54
N ASP A 271 -27.84 -10.39 -7.89
CA ASP A 271 -27.58 -11.00 -6.56
C ASP A 271 -26.37 -11.96 -6.57
N GLN A 272 -25.91 -12.42 -7.74
CA GLN A 272 -24.68 -13.22 -7.84
C GLN A 272 -23.43 -12.43 -7.49
N ASP A 273 -23.45 -11.10 -7.62
CA ASP A 273 -22.33 -10.22 -7.23
C ASP A 273 -22.16 -10.15 -5.70
N THR A 274 -23.12 -10.67 -4.94
CA THR A 274 -23.07 -10.84 -3.47
C THR A 274 -23.27 -12.30 -3.05
N LEU A 275 -23.08 -13.25 -3.98
CA LEU A 275 -23.28 -14.69 -3.79
C LEU A 275 -24.67 -15.01 -3.21
N GLY A 276 -25.72 -14.41 -3.75
CA GLY A 276 -27.12 -14.68 -3.41
C GLY A 276 -27.58 -14.14 -2.05
N ARG A 277 -26.85 -13.20 -1.44
CA ARG A 277 -27.23 -12.54 -0.18
C ARG A 277 -27.44 -11.03 -0.36
N PRO A 278 -28.26 -10.37 0.49
CA PRO A 278 -28.35 -8.92 0.50
C PRO A 278 -26.98 -8.27 0.64
N ALA A 279 -26.77 -7.16 -0.06
CA ALA A 279 -25.53 -6.40 0.06
C ALA A 279 -25.38 -5.84 1.48
N ALA A 280 -24.22 -6.05 2.08
CA ALA A 280 -23.88 -5.46 3.36
C ALA A 280 -23.61 -3.96 3.22
N GLU A 281 -23.79 -3.23 4.32
CA GLU A 281 -23.42 -1.82 4.40
C GLU A 281 -21.91 -1.64 4.34
N GLU A 282 -21.50 -0.48 3.84
CA GLU A 282 -20.10 -0.05 3.86
C GLU A 282 -19.68 0.25 5.29
N VAL A 283 -18.41 -0.04 5.61
CA VAL A 283 -17.83 0.21 6.94
C VAL A 283 -16.65 1.14 6.75
N ARG A 284 -16.53 2.17 7.60
CA ARG A 284 -15.43 3.15 7.54
C ARG A 284 -14.11 2.49 7.92
N PHE A 285 -12.98 3.04 7.46
CA PHE A 285 -11.68 2.43 7.74
C PHE A 285 -11.36 2.39 9.24
N GLU A 286 -11.67 3.44 10.00
CA GLU A 286 -11.48 3.47 11.45
C GLU A 286 -12.32 2.41 12.20
N ASP A 287 -13.47 2.02 11.64
CA ASP A 287 -14.34 1.00 12.20
C ASP A 287 -13.85 -0.43 11.92
N HIS A 288 -12.88 -0.60 11.02
CA HIS A 288 -12.17 -1.88 10.87
C HIS A 288 -11.27 -2.14 12.07
N CYS A 289 -10.76 -1.09 12.72
CA CYS A 289 -9.77 -1.21 13.79
C CYS A 289 -10.27 -1.90 15.05
N LYS A 290 -11.58 -2.16 15.16
CA LYS A 290 -12.18 -2.96 16.25
C LYS A 290 -11.95 -4.46 16.12
N TYR A 291 -11.36 -4.95 15.03
CA TYR A 291 -11.09 -6.37 14.79
C TYR A 291 -9.57 -6.63 14.79
N LYS A 292 -9.15 -7.77 15.36
CA LYS A 292 -7.73 -8.17 15.41
C LYS A 292 -7.20 -8.59 14.04
N TYR A 293 -8.00 -9.29 13.25
CA TYR A 293 -7.52 -9.97 12.04
C TYR A 293 -8.17 -9.37 10.79
N LEU A 294 -7.42 -8.59 10.01
CA LEU A 294 -7.94 -7.84 8.86
C LEU A 294 -7.48 -8.44 7.54
N PHE A 295 -8.42 -8.87 6.70
CA PHE A 295 -8.09 -9.49 5.42
C PHE A 295 -7.94 -8.46 4.29
N ASN A 296 -6.87 -8.60 3.52
CA ASN A 296 -6.67 -7.93 2.25
C ASN A 296 -6.68 -8.92 1.09
N PHE A 297 -7.29 -8.52 -0.03
CA PHE A 297 -7.33 -9.27 -1.28
C PHE A 297 -7.07 -8.33 -2.44
N ARG A 298 -6.54 -8.86 -3.54
CA ARG A 298 -6.64 -8.17 -4.84
C ARG A 298 -8.10 -7.88 -5.23
N GLY A 299 -8.28 -6.94 -6.13
CA GLY A 299 -9.52 -6.70 -6.85
C GLY A 299 -9.30 -6.89 -8.35
N VAL A 300 -9.65 -5.89 -9.16
CA VAL A 300 -9.24 -5.85 -10.57
C VAL A 300 -7.71 -5.85 -10.68
N ALA A 301 -7.01 -5.15 -9.80
CA ALA A 301 -5.56 -5.21 -9.62
C ALA A 301 -5.23 -5.23 -8.11
N ALA A 302 -4.11 -4.66 -7.66
CA ALA A 302 -3.90 -4.43 -6.22
C ALA A 302 -5.03 -3.57 -5.62
N SER A 303 -5.32 -3.76 -4.32
CA SER A 303 -6.41 -3.06 -3.65
C SER A 303 -5.87 -1.97 -2.73
N PHE A 304 -6.41 -0.76 -2.93
CA PHE A 304 -6.12 0.39 -2.06
C PHE A 304 -6.45 0.17 -0.57
N ARG A 305 -7.20 -0.89 -0.23
CA ARG A 305 -7.52 -1.29 1.14
C ARG A 305 -6.25 -1.54 1.95
N LEU A 306 -5.25 -2.22 1.39
CA LEU A 306 -4.13 -2.78 2.15
C LEU A 306 -3.49 -1.77 3.11
N LYS A 307 -3.08 -0.61 2.59
CA LYS A 307 -2.41 0.44 3.39
C LYS A 307 -3.22 0.93 4.59
N HIS A 308 -4.56 0.95 4.49
CA HIS A 308 -5.43 1.42 5.56
C HIS A 308 -5.47 0.42 6.73
N LEU A 309 -5.33 -0.89 6.44
CA LEU A 309 -5.45 -1.94 7.47
C LEU A 309 -4.29 -1.89 8.46
N PHE A 310 -3.07 -1.63 7.99
CA PHE A 310 -1.89 -1.55 8.87
C PHE A 310 -2.00 -0.44 9.91
N LEU A 311 -2.61 0.69 9.56
CA LEU A 311 -2.81 1.80 10.50
C LEU A 311 -3.76 1.47 11.65
N CYS A 312 -4.56 0.42 11.51
CA CYS A 312 -5.41 -0.03 12.60
C CYS A 312 -4.62 -0.69 13.74
N LYS A 313 -3.32 -0.98 13.57
CA LYS A 313 -2.56 -1.85 14.50
C LYS A 313 -3.30 -3.16 14.77
N SER A 314 -3.76 -3.76 13.67
CA SER A 314 -4.42 -5.06 13.63
C SER A 314 -3.56 -5.97 12.77
N LEU A 315 -3.56 -7.27 13.03
CA LEU A 315 -2.84 -8.24 12.23
C LEU A 315 -3.46 -8.31 10.83
N VAL A 316 -2.67 -7.97 9.81
CA VAL A 316 -3.11 -8.02 8.42
C VAL A 316 -2.85 -9.41 7.85
N LEU A 317 -3.89 -10.01 7.27
CA LEU A 317 -3.81 -11.24 6.49
C LEU A 317 -3.91 -10.87 5.00
N HIS A 318 -2.79 -10.95 4.27
CA HIS A 318 -2.76 -10.58 2.86
C HIS A 318 -2.84 -11.83 1.98
N VAL A 319 -3.94 -11.93 1.24
CA VAL A 319 -4.20 -13.03 0.30
C VAL A 319 -3.54 -12.75 -1.05
N GLY A 320 -2.74 -13.71 -1.51
CA GLY A 320 -1.99 -13.68 -2.77
C GLY A 320 -0.74 -12.78 -2.74
N ASP A 321 0.17 -13.00 -3.68
CA ASP A 321 1.46 -12.31 -3.78
C ASP A 321 1.77 -11.74 -5.19
N GLU A 322 0.84 -11.86 -6.14
CA GLU A 322 1.08 -11.45 -7.53
C GLU A 322 0.93 -9.96 -7.77
N TRP A 323 -0.09 -9.33 -7.17
CA TRP A 323 -0.48 -7.95 -7.48
C TRP A 323 0.17 -6.96 -6.54
N LEU A 324 0.87 -5.99 -7.13
CA LEU A 324 1.70 -5.05 -6.39
C LEU A 324 1.19 -3.61 -6.55
N GLU A 325 1.35 -2.79 -5.52
CA GLU A 325 1.58 -1.34 -5.63
C GLU A 325 3.06 -1.06 -5.31
N PHE A 326 3.56 0.15 -5.60
CA PHE A 326 4.98 0.48 -5.49
C PHE A 326 5.63 0.19 -4.12
N PHE A 327 4.87 0.27 -3.02
CA PHE A 327 5.39 0.05 -1.66
C PHE A 327 5.35 -1.42 -1.21
N TYR A 328 4.61 -2.28 -1.93
CA TYR A 328 4.41 -3.69 -1.54
C TYR A 328 5.72 -4.47 -1.41
N PRO A 329 6.75 -4.28 -2.28
CA PRO A 329 8.00 -5.03 -2.15
C PRO A 329 8.74 -4.86 -0.82
N GLN A 330 8.47 -3.78 -0.07
CA GLN A 330 9.03 -3.57 1.28
C GLN A 330 8.15 -4.11 2.40
N LEU A 331 6.91 -4.49 2.11
CA LEU A 331 6.10 -5.28 3.03
C LEU A 331 6.57 -6.74 2.95
N LYS A 332 7.14 -7.26 4.05
CA LYS A 332 7.69 -8.61 4.08
C LYS A 332 6.72 -9.55 4.78
N PRO A 333 6.39 -10.70 4.16
CA PRO A 333 5.57 -11.71 4.82
C PRO A 333 6.22 -12.16 6.13
N TRP A 334 5.39 -12.43 7.14
CA TRP A 334 5.76 -12.82 8.50
C TRP A 334 6.54 -11.78 9.32
N VAL A 335 6.91 -10.64 8.73
CA VAL A 335 7.46 -9.48 9.44
C VAL A 335 6.38 -8.42 9.62
N HIS A 336 5.71 -8.05 8.52
CA HIS A 336 4.71 -6.98 8.51
C HIS A 336 3.27 -7.51 8.45
N TYR A 337 3.05 -8.70 7.89
CA TYR A 337 1.72 -9.29 7.70
C TYR A 337 1.79 -10.83 7.59
N VAL A 338 0.66 -11.50 7.77
CA VAL A 338 0.52 -12.95 7.53
C VAL A 338 0.19 -13.17 6.04
N PRO A 339 1.06 -13.84 5.26
CA PRO A 339 0.72 -14.22 3.90
C PRO A 339 -0.32 -15.34 3.90
N VAL A 340 -1.28 -15.26 2.98
CA VAL A 340 -2.33 -16.27 2.82
C VAL A 340 -2.41 -16.66 1.34
N SER A 341 -2.51 -17.97 1.08
CA SER A 341 -2.70 -18.52 -0.24
C SER A 341 -4.03 -18.08 -0.86
N VAL A 342 -4.13 -18.11 -2.18
CA VAL A 342 -5.34 -17.68 -2.91
C VAL A 342 -6.52 -18.64 -2.71
N ASP A 343 -6.28 -19.89 -2.30
CA ASP A 343 -7.34 -20.87 -2.05
C ASP A 343 -7.93 -20.80 -0.63
N LEU A 344 -7.23 -20.13 0.30
CA LEU A 344 -7.61 -19.90 1.70
C LEU A 344 -7.76 -21.20 2.53
N ASN A 345 -7.18 -22.31 2.08
CA ASN A 345 -7.30 -23.59 2.77
C ASN A 345 -6.76 -23.55 4.21
N GLU A 346 -5.75 -22.72 4.45
CA GLU A 346 -5.08 -22.56 5.74
C GLU A 346 -5.69 -21.48 6.65
N VAL A 347 -6.72 -20.75 6.20
CA VAL A 347 -7.21 -19.54 6.93
C VAL A 347 -7.73 -19.88 8.32
N GLU A 348 -8.42 -21.00 8.49
CA GLU A 348 -8.91 -21.41 9.80
C GLU A 348 -7.75 -21.70 10.77
N GLU A 349 -6.74 -22.44 10.29
CA GLU A 349 -5.54 -22.79 11.03
C GLU A 349 -4.73 -21.54 11.42
N LEU A 350 -4.57 -20.58 10.49
CA LEU A 350 -3.90 -19.31 10.75
C LEU A 350 -4.62 -18.46 11.80
N LEU A 351 -5.96 -18.43 11.78
CA LEU A 351 -6.75 -17.69 12.76
C LEU A 351 -6.70 -18.37 14.14
N GLU A 352 -6.63 -19.70 14.21
CA GLU A 352 -6.39 -20.42 15.46
C GLU A 352 -4.98 -20.17 16.00
N PHE A 353 -3.97 -20.24 15.14
CA PHE A 353 -2.58 -19.89 15.46
C PHE A 353 -2.49 -18.49 16.07
N ALA A 354 -3.06 -17.48 15.40
CA ALA A 354 -3.00 -16.09 15.86
C ALA A 354 -3.79 -15.85 17.17
N LYS A 355 -4.77 -16.69 17.50
CA LYS A 355 -5.50 -16.64 18.78
C LYS A 355 -4.73 -17.30 19.91
N GLU A 356 -4.08 -18.43 19.64
CA GLU A 356 -3.31 -19.18 20.63
C GLU A 356 -1.91 -18.58 20.88
N ASN A 357 -1.42 -17.73 19.96
CA ASN A 357 -0.13 -17.04 20.06
C ASN A 357 -0.36 -15.53 19.97
N ASP A 358 -1.22 -15.00 20.84
CA ASP A 358 -1.69 -13.61 20.75
C ASP A 358 -0.55 -12.57 20.84
N GLU A 359 0.49 -12.84 21.62
CA GLU A 359 1.70 -12.00 21.70
C GLU A 359 2.54 -12.00 20.42
N VAL A 360 2.46 -13.05 19.60
CA VAL A 360 3.10 -13.10 18.28
C VAL A 360 2.28 -12.34 17.24
N ALA A 361 0.97 -12.28 17.46
CA ALA A 361 0.01 -11.66 16.55
C ALA A 361 -0.11 -10.13 16.75
N ASP A 362 0.12 -9.63 17.97
CA ASP A 362 0.31 -8.21 18.30
C ASP A 362 1.69 -7.73 17.81
#